data_AF-A0A1U7I3R2-F1
#
_entry.id   AF-A0A1U7I3R2-F1
#
_cell.length_a   1.000
_cell.length_b   1.000
_cell.length_c   1.000
_cell.angle_alpha   90.00
_cell.angle_beta   90.00
_cell.angle_gamma   90.00
#
_symmetry.space_group_name_H-M   'P 1'
#
loop_
_entity.id
_entity.type
_entity.pdbx_description
1 polymer ?
#
loop_
_entity_poly.entity_id
_entity_poly.type
_entity_poly.pdbx_seq_one_letter_code
_entity_poly.pdbx_strand_id
1 'polypeptide(L)' 'MDSLFESIDPQVVLLIGAIAVSILLVRLFLRVLNVGLGTILTIVAIVLVLQYVFGISPKQLWFEITHLPQ' A
#
# COMPACT_ATOMS: atom_id res chain seq x y z
N MET A 1 10.34 1.92 42.52
CA MET A 1 9.83 1.77 41.14
C MET A 1 8.69 0.76 41.08
N ASP A 2 8.68 -0.25 41.97
CA ASP A 2 7.64 -1.29 42.01
C ASP A 2 6.25 -0.80 42.45
N SER A 3 6.16 0.22 43.31
CA SER A 3 4.90 0.83 43.77
C SER A 3 4.11 1.58 42.68
N LEU A 4 4.76 1.96 41.57
CA LEU A 4 4.07 2.59 40.43
C LEU A 4 3.38 1.56 39.54
N PHE A 5 3.91 0.33 39.46
CA PHE A 5 3.30 -0.74 38.67
C PHE A 5 2.18 -1.46 39.43
N GLU A 6 2.22 -1.42 40.76
CA GLU A 6 1.18 -1.99 41.63
C GLU A 6 -0.17 -1.24 41.53
N SER A 7 -0.16 0.01 41.07
CA SER A 7 -1.37 0.82 40.85
C SER A 7 -1.89 0.82 39.40
N ILE A 8 -1.16 0.18 38.48
CA ILE A 8 -1.56 0.13 37.07
C ILE A 8 -2.48 -1.08 36.87
N ASP A 9 -3.74 -0.78 36.59
CA ASP A 9 -4.73 -1.79 36.22
C ASP A 9 -4.29 -2.52 34.93
N PRO A 10 -4.16 -3.86 34.93
CA PRO A 10 -3.85 -4.65 33.75
C PRO A 10 -4.74 -4.35 32.54
N GLN A 11 -5.98 -3.94 32.76
CA GLN A 11 -6.91 -3.53 31.70
C GLN A 11 -6.38 -2.32 30.92
N VAL A 12 -5.75 -1.36 31.61
CA VAL A 12 -5.18 -0.14 31.01
C VAL A 12 -3.97 -0.50 30.16
N VAL A 13 -3.12 -1.40 30.64
CA VAL A 13 -1.96 -1.90 29.87
C VAL A 13 -2.42 -2.60 28.60
N LEU A 14 -3.46 -3.44 28.70
CA LEU A 14 -4.01 -4.15 27.56
C LEU A 14 -4.62 -3.19 26.53
N LEU A 15 -5.36 -2.17 26.98
CA LEU A 15 -5.93 -1.15 26.12
C LEU A 15 -4.85 -0.37 25.36
N ILE A 16 -3.82 0.09 26.06
CA ILE A 16 -2.71 0.83 25.45
C ILE A 16 -1.95 -0.07 24.47
N GLY A 17 -1.71 -1.33 24.84
CA GLY A 17 -1.08 -2.31 23.96
C GLY A 17 -1.89 -2.55 22.68
N ALA A 18 -3.21 -2.72 22.79
CA ALA A 18 -4.10 -2.91 21.64
C ALA A 18 -4.09 -1.70 20.71
N ILE A 19 -4.15 -0.48 21.26
CA ILE A 19 -4.07 0.76 20.48
C ILE A 19 -2.72 0.86 19.76
N ALA A 20 -1.61 0.60 20.46
CA ALA A 20 -0.28 0.65 19.89
C ALA A 20 -0.13 -0.33 18.71
N VAL A 21 -0.56 -1.58 18.89
CA VAL A 21 -0.53 -2.61 17.84
C VAL A 21 -1.42 -2.22 16.65
N SER A 22 -2.63 -1.73 16.90
CA SER A 22 -3.53 -1.28 15.84
C SER A 22 -2.91 -0.16 14.99
N ILE A 23 -2.30 0.84 15.63
CA ILE A 23 -1.60 1.93 14.92
C ILE A 23 -0.42 1.40 14.09
N LEU A 24 0.35 0.46 14.64
CA LEU A 24 1.46 -0.15 13.92
C LEU A 24 0.99 -0.92 12.68
N LEU A 25 -0.10 -1.66 12.80
CA LEU A 25 -0.71 -2.38 11.67
C LEU A 25 -1.22 -1.43 10.59
N VAL A 26 -1.93 -0.36 10.97
CA VAL A 26 -2.41 0.65 10.03
C VAL A 26 -1.24 1.33 9.32
N ARG A 27 -0.18 1.70 10.06
CA ARG A 27 1.03 2.29 9.47
C ARG A 27 1.72 1.33 8.51
N LEU A 28 1.83 0.05 8.87
CA LEU A 28 2.41 -0.97 8.01
C LEU A 28 1.60 -1.12 6.72
N PHE A 29 0.29 -1.22 6.83
CA PHE A 29 -0.62 -1.32 5.69
C PHE A 29 -0.48 -0.12 4.73
N LEU A 30 -0.54 1.10 5.26
CA LEU A 30 -0.36 2.32 4.46
C LEU A 30 1.03 2.38 3.80
N ARG A 31 2.08 1.92 4.50
CA ARG A 31 3.43 1.84 3.93
C ARG A 31 3.48 0.86 2.76
N VAL A 32 2.89 -0.32 2.90
CA VAL A 32 2.83 -1.32 1.83
C VAL A 32 2.07 -0.78 0.62
N LEU A 33 0.92 -0.13 0.85
CA LEU A 33 0.17 0.53 -0.23
C LEU A 33 1.02 1.60 -0.93
N ASN A 34 1.72 2.45 -0.19
CA ASN A 34 2.56 3.51 -0.76
C ASN A 34 3.71 2.97 -1.62
N VAL A 35 4.30 1.82 -1.27
CA VAL A 35 5.34 1.19 -2.09
C VAL A 35 4.79 0.75 -3.46
N GLY A 36 3.56 0.24 -3.50
CA GLY A 36 2.90 -0.15 -4.75
C GLY A 36 2.39 1.05 -5.57
N LEU A 37 1.92 2.10 -4.90
CA LEU A 37 1.32 3.27 -5.55
C LEU A 37 2.28 3.98 -6.49
N GLY A 38 3.57 4.12 -6.15
CA GLY A 38 4.55 4.74 -7.04
C GLY A 38 4.69 4.01 -8.37
N THR A 39 4.81 2.68 -8.33
CA THR A 39 4.89 1.85 -9.54
C THR A 39 3.60 1.90 -10.35
N ILE A 40 2.44 1.78 -9.69
CA ILE A 40 1.13 1.85 -10.35
C ILE A 40 0.94 3.21 -11.04
N LEU A 41 1.25 4.31 -10.35
CA LEU A 41 1.17 5.66 -10.91
C LEU A 41 2.12 5.84 -12.10
N THR A 42 3.33 5.28 -12.03
CA THR A 42 4.29 5.33 -13.13
C THR A 42 3.76 4.57 -14.35
N ILE A 43 3.22 3.36 -14.16
CA ILE A 43 2.60 2.57 -15.23
C ILE A 43 1.44 3.35 -15.85
N VAL A 44 0.55 3.91 -15.03
CA VAL A 44 -0.55 4.75 -15.50
C VAL A 44 -0.04 5.95 -16.30
N ALA A 45 0.99 6.64 -15.82
CA ALA A 45 1.59 7.77 -16.54
C ALA A 45 2.13 7.36 -17.92
N ILE A 46 2.86 6.24 -18.01
CA ILE A 46 3.35 5.70 -19.29
C ILE A 46 2.18 5.37 -20.22
N VAL A 47 1.16 4.68 -19.72
CA VAL A 47 -0.03 4.32 -20.49
C VAL A 47 -0.80 5.55 -20.96
N LEU A 48 -0.84 6.62 -20.17
CA LEU A 48 -1.42 7.91 -20.58
C LEU A 48 -0.59 8.57 -21.67
N VAL A 49 0.75 8.58 -21.55
CA VAL A 49 1.63 9.11 -22.60
C VAL A 49 1.41 8.34 -23.91
N LEU A 50 1.37 7.02 -23.87
CA LEU A 50 1.11 6.18 -25.06
C LEU A 50 -0.26 6.49 -25.69
N GLN A 51 -1.28 6.73 -24.88
CA GLN A 51 -2.61 7.10 -25.37
C GLN A 51 -2.66 8.49 -25.98
N TYR A 52 -2.18 9.51 -25.28
CA TYR A 52 -2.35 10.92 -25.68
C TYR A 52 -1.30 11.42 -26.66
N VAL A 53 -0.07 10.90 -26.59
CA VAL A 53 1.02 11.31 -27.49
C VAL A 53 1.08 10.42 -28.72
N PHE A 54 0.92 9.11 -28.55
CA PHE A 54 1.08 8.14 -29.65
C PHE A 54 -0.24 7.61 -30.20
N GLY A 55 -1.39 7.93 -29.59
CA GLY A 55 -2.70 7.45 -30.02
C GLY A 55 -2.92 5.95 -29.78
N ILE A 56 -2.07 5.30 -28.97
CA ILE A 56 -2.12 3.85 -28.73
C ILE A 56 -3.05 3.55 -27.55
N SER A 57 -4.10 2.76 -27.80
CA SER A 57 -5.02 2.34 -26.74
C SER A 57 -4.43 1.23 -25.86
N PRO A 58 -4.80 1.16 -24.57
CA PRO A 58 -4.34 0.09 -23.68
C PRO A 58 -4.71 -1.31 -24.18
N LYS A 59 -5.83 -1.43 -24.91
CA LYS A 59 -6.29 -2.68 -25.50
C LYS A 59 -5.36 -3.18 -26.60
N GLN A 60 -4.77 -2.28 -27.40
CA GLN A 60 -3.79 -2.63 -28.42
C GLN A 60 -2.47 -3.10 -27.80
N LEU A 61 -2.00 -2.44 -26.74
CA LEU A 61 -0.83 -2.89 -25.98
C LEU A 61 -1.04 -4.30 -25.40
N TRP A 62 -2.22 -4.53 -24.83
CA TRP A 62 -2.58 -5.85 -24.30
C TRP A 62 -2.69 -6.92 -25.39
N PHE A 63 -3.24 -6.56 -26.55
CA PHE A 63 -3.31 -7.44 -27.72
C PHE A 63 -1.91 -7.86 -28.18
N GLU A 64 -0.97 -6.94 -28.30
CA GLU A 64 0.42 -7.22 -28.71
C GLU A 64 1.14 -8.16 -27.72
N ILE A 65 0.93 -7.96 -26.41
CA ILE A 65 1.53 -8.82 -25.36
C ILE A 65 0.93 -10.25 -25.41
N THR A 66 -0.36 -10.38 -25.72
CA THR A 66 -1.05 -11.67 -25.75
C THR A 66 -0.92 -12.40 -27.09
N HIS A 67 -0.65 -11.68 -28.17
CA HIS A 67 -0.43 -12.20 -29.52
C HIS A 67 1.05 -12.35 -29.88
N LEU A 68 1.91 -12.57 -28.88
CA LEU A 68 3.31 -12.90 -29.15
C LEU A 68 3.35 -14.11 -30.09
N PRO A 69 3.96 -13.98 -31.29
CA PRO A 69 4.06 -15.09 -32.22
C PRO A 69 4.81 -16.24 -31.54
N GLN A 70 4.23 -17.44 -31.65
CA GLN A 70 4.83 -18.68 -31.16
C GLN A 70 6.18 -18.94 -31.82
#